data_AF-A0A9X7TFM9-F1
#
_entry.id   AF-A0A9X7TFM9-F1
#
_cell.length_a   1.000
_cell.length_b   1.000
_cell.length_c   1.000
_cell.angle_alpha   90.00
_cell.angle_beta   90.00
_cell.angle_gamma   90.00
#
_symmetry.space_group_name_H-M   'P 1'
#
loop_
_entity.id
_entity.type
_entity.pdbx_description
1 polymer ?
#
loop_
_entity_poly.entity_id
_entity_poly.type
_entity_poly.pdbx_seq_one_letter_code
_entity_poly.pdbx_strand_id
1 'polypeptide(L)'
;MKCSKCDNKAIIKIPYSNLALCKDHFIEWFERRFERIVDKYKMFENSKKIAVAVSGGKDSTTLLYLMKKLSEKKGFEIIGINIDLGIDMGKQYSSKSTEFALKNFEMLGVKYRIVRIKQRYGFTIDEAKHKIRRPVCSTCGLVKRYTLTEIAEEEGADTIVTGHNLNDMAQFIMTGYFNGDVRDLARLDIITPPEKGYKVTKVKPLFLTYEKEILTYALVKGIPFLYDSCPHTFRVGGATQDTIRRKLEELEEAIPGYMLMLVENFINKIQPALKEKYIKEEEISYCKICGRPTTKDREICSFCAVRLKMTGQTINIK
;
A
#
# COMPACT_ATOMS: atom_id res chain seq x y z
N MET A 1 27.85 19.67 2.20
CA MET A 1 27.90 19.75 0.72
C MET A 1 26.89 20.80 0.24
N LYS A 2 27.19 21.50 -0.85
CA LYS A 2 26.27 22.46 -1.50
C LYS A 2 25.20 21.73 -2.32
N CYS A 3 24.11 22.41 -2.62
CA CYS A 3 23.09 21.92 -3.54
C CYS A 3 23.65 21.88 -4.97
N SER A 4 23.30 20.85 -5.74
CA SER A 4 23.65 20.70 -7.15
C SER A 4 22.98 21.74 -8.07
N LYS A 5 22.01 22.50 -7.56
CA LYS A 5 21.24 23.50 -8.33
C LYS A 5 21.41 24.94 -7.83
N CYS A 6 21.98 25.15 -6.64
CA CYS A 6 22.23 26.49 -6.08
C CYS A 6 23.26 26.45 -4.94
N ASP A 7 23.60 27.61 -4.38
CA ASP A 7 24.59 27.72 -3.30
C ASP A 7 24.11 27.29 -1.90
N ASN A 8 22.82 26.99 -1.73
CA ASN A 8 22.27 26.58 -0.44
C ASN A 8 22.84 25.22 0.02
N LYS A 9 22.86 25.00 1.34
CA LYS A 9 23.25 23.72 1.93
C LYS A 9 22.29 22.61 1.50
N ALA A 10 22.82 21.49 1.02
CA ALA A 10 22.02 20.32 0.71
C ALA A 10 21.53 19.62 2.00
N ILE A 11 20.29 19.15 1.97
CA ILE A 11 19.67 18.39 3.07
C ILE A 11 19.63 16.88 2.78
N ILE A 12 19.77 16.49 1.51
CA ILE A 12 19.75 15.10 1.06
C ILE A 12 20.73 14.90 -0.09
N LYS A 13 21.41 13.75 -0.11
CA LYS A 13 22.14 13.22 -1.26
C LYS A 13 21.31 12.10 -1.88
N ILE A 14 21.20 12.09 -3.20
CA ILE A 14 20.45 11.12 -4.01
C ILE A 14 21.48 10.37 -4.88
N PRO A 15 22.08 9.29 -4.37
CA PRO A 15 23.28 8.70 -4.98
C PRO A 15 23.06 8.18 -6.41
N TYR A 16 21.93 7.52 -6.69
CA TYR A 16 21.61 6.95 -8.00
C TYR A 16 21.43 7.98 -9.12
N SER A 17 21.30 9.27 -8.78
CA SER A 17 21.24 10.37 -9.76
C SER A 17 22.39 11.37 -9.59
N ASN A 18 23.33 11.08 -8.70
CA ASN A 18 24.45 11.96 -8.33
C ASN A 18 24.03 13.39 -7.96
N LEU A 19 22.87 13.55 -7.30
CA LEU A 19 22.35 14.85 -6.88
C LEU A 19 22.55 15.07 -5.38
N ALA A 20 22.80 16.31 -4.97
CA ALA A 20 22.66 16.78 -3.60
C ALA A 20 21.71 17.98 -3.62
N LEU A 21 20.59 17.93 -2.90
CA LEU A 21 19.53 18.94 -3.03
C LEU A 21 19.29 19.67 -1.71
N CYS A 22 19.16 21.00 -1.77
CA CYS A 22 18.60 21.79 -0.66
C CYS A 22 17.10 21.52 -0.52
N LYS A 23 16.48 22.08 0.51
CA LYS A 23 15.05 21.88 0.82
C LYS A 23 14.14 22.12 -0.39
N ASP A 24 14.23 23.30 -1.00
CA ASP A 24 13.28 23.71 -2.05
C ASP A 24 13.47 22.90 -3.34
N HIS A 25 14.73 22.71 -3.76
CA HIS A 25 15.05 21.90 -4.93
C HIS A 25 14.72 20.42 -4.74
N PHE A 26 14.80 19.90 -3.51
CA PHE A 26 14.38 18.53 -3.23
C PHE A 26 12.86 18.38 -3.35
N ILE A 27 12.08 19.31 -2.78
CA ILE A 27 10.61 19.30 -2.89
C ILE A 27 10.19 19.34 -4.36
N GLU A 28 10.73 20.28 -5.14
CA GLU A 28 10.44 20.40 -6.57
C GLU A 28 10.81 19.12 -7.33
N TRP A 29 12.02 18.60 -7.11
CA TRP A 29 12.50 17.39 -7.76
C TRP A 29 11.63 16.17 -7.42
N PHE A 30 11.24 16.01 -6.15
CA PHE A 30 10.47 14.86 -5.68
C PHE A 30 9.06 14.84 -6.27
N GLU A 31 8.37 15.99 -6.26
CA GLU A 31 7.03 16.13 -6.85
C GLU A 31 7.06 15.93 -8.37
N ARG A 32 8.03 16.53 -9.07
CA ARG A 32 8.18 16.33 -10.52
C ARG A 32 8.53 14.90 -10.88
N ARG A 33 9.34 14.20 -10.07
CA ARG A 33 9.64 12.78 -10.26
C ARG A 33 8.38 11.93 -10.09
N PHE A 34 7.58 12.19 -9.05
CA PHE A 34 6.30 11.52 -8.84
C PHE A 34 5.36 11.68 -10.03
N GLU A 35 5.13 12.91 -10.50
CA GLU A 35 4.29 13.18 -11.67
C GLU A 35 4.79 12.47 -12.92
N ARG A 36 6.12 12.52 -13.16
CA ARG A 36 6.74 11.85 -14.31
C ARG A 36 6.53 10.34 -14.29
N ILE A 37 6.59 9.70 -13.12
CA ILE A 37 6.34 8.26 -12.96
C ILE A 37 4.86 7.97 -13.26
N VAL A 38 3.94 8.74 -12.68
CA VAL A 38 2.51 8.60 -12.92
C VAL A 38 2.17 8.71 -14.41
N ASP A 39 2.74 9.70 -15.10
CA ASP A 39 2.51 9.92 -16.53
C ASP A 39 3.17 8.83 -17.40
N LYS A 40 4.41 8.44 -17.10
CA LYS A 40 5.14 7.37 -17.82
C LYS A 40 4.35 6.06 -17.84
N TYR A 41 3.71 5.72 -16.72
CA TYR A 41 2.97 4.48 -16.55
C TYR A 41 1.46 4.63 -16.75
N LYS A 42 0.98 5.81 -17.15
CA LYS A 42 -0.44 6.07 -17.47
C LYS A 42 -1.41 5.65 -16.35
N MET A 43 -1.00 5.87 -15.10
CA MET A 43 -1.66 5.26 -13.92
C MET A 43 -3.13 5.63 -13.72
N PHE A 44 -3.56 6.80 -14.23
CA PHE A 44 -4.88 7.38 -13.93
C PHE A 44 -5.62 7.90 -15.16
N GLU A 45 -5.30 7.42 -16.38
CA GLU A 45 -5.91 7.94 -17.63
C GLU A 45 -7.46 7.90 -17.62
N ASN A 46 -8.07 6.94 -16.93
CA ASN A 46 -9.52 6.75 -16.90
C ASN A 46 -10.15 6.91 -15.50
N SER A 47 -9.40 7.44 -14.54
CA SER A 47 -9.88 7.56 -13.15
C SER A 47 -10.58 8.90 -12.96
N LYS A 48 -11.88 8.87 -12.60
CA LYS A 48 -12.64 10.08 -12.23
C LYS A 48 -12.62 10.31 -10.73
N LYS A 49 -12.66 9.23 -9.95
CA LYS A 49 -12.59 9.27 -8.48
C LYS A 49 -11.60 8.24 -7.95
N ILE A 50 -10.65 8.71 -7.14
CA ILE A 50 -9.57 7.88 -6.59
C ILE A 50 -9.69 7.80 -5.07
N ALA A 51 -9.79 6.58 -4.54
CA ALA A 51 -9.69 6.28 -3.13
C ALA A 51 -8.22 6.15 -2.71
N VAL A 52 -7.75 7.04 -1.82
CA VAL A 52 -6.40 7.00 -1.25
C VAL A 52 -6.43 6.24 0.07
N ALA A 53 -5.76 5.09 0.14
CA ALA A 53 -5.65 4.33 1.38
C ALA A 53 -4.62 4.96 2.32
N VAL A 54 -5.07 5.52 3.44
CA VAL A 54 -4.21 6.24 4.41
C VAL A 54 -4.19 5.50 5.73
N SER A 55 -3.07 4.85 6.05
CA SER A 55 -2.89 4.19 7.34
C SER A 55 -2.62 5.17 8.46
N GLY A 56 -2.02 6.33 8.16
CA GLY A 56 -1.47 7.27 9.14
C GLY A 56 0.06 7.21 9.26
N GLY A 57 0.70 6.23 8.60
CA GLY A 57 2.15 6.18 8.44
C GLY A 57 2.66 7.04 7.29
N LYS A 58 3.96 7.35 7.31
CA LYS A 58 4.65 8.31 6.43
C LYS A 58 4.35 8.12 4.94
N ASP A 59 4.34 6.88 4.45
CA ASP A 59 4.22 6.60 3.01
C ASP A 59 2.81 6.92 2.53
N SER A 60 1.81 6.55 3.32
CA SER A 60 0.40 6.75 2.98
C SER A 60 -0.05 8.21 3.13
N THR A 61 0.47 8.94 4.12
CA THR A 61 0.17 10.37 4.31
C THR A 61 0.91 11.23 3.29
N THR A 62 2.15 10.87 2.93
CA THR A 62 2.88 11.48 1.81
C THR A 62 2.17 11.24 0.48
N LEU A 63 1.69 10.01 0.24
CA LEU A 63 0.90 9.70 -0.96
C LEU A 63 -0.37 10.55 -1.02
N LEU A 64 -1.10 10.73 0.08
CA LEU A 64 -2.27 11.60 0.13
C LEU A 64 -1.93 13.03 -0.28
N TYR A 65 -0.82 13.58 0.22
CA TYR A 65 -0.35 14.92 -0.13
C TYR A 65 -0.08 15.04 -1.63
N LEU A 66 0.66 14.10 -2.20
CA LEU A 66 0.99 14.07 -3.64
C LEU A 66 -0.26 13.92 -4.51
N MET A 67 -1.17 13.02 -4.12
CA MET A 67 -2.42 12.79 -4.84
C MET A 67 -3.37 13.99 -4.79
N LYS A 68 -3.39 14.75 -3.68
CA LYS A 68 -4.15 16.00 -3.59
C LYS A 68 -3.65 17.04 -4.58
N LYS A 69 -2.33 17.27 -4.65
CA LYS A 69 -1.75 18.19 -5.64
C LYS A 69 -2.01 17.72 -7.08
N LEU A 70 -1.89 16.42 -7.32
CA LEU A 70 -2.13 15.84 -8.64
C LEU A 70 -3.60 15.93 -9.05
N SER A 71 -4.52 15.73 -8.11
CA SER A 71 -5.97 15.87 -8.28
C SER A 71 -6.34 17.29 -8.72
N GLU A 72 -5.78 18.31 -8.07
CA GLU A 72 -5.99 19.72 -8.45
C GLU A 72 -5.48 20.03 -9.86
N LYS A 73 -4.38 19.38 -10.27
CA LYS A 73 -3.78 19.56 -11.59
C LYS A 73 -4.52 18.81 -12.70
N LYS A 74 -5.00 17.59 -12.43
CA LYS A 74 -5.58 16.67 -13.44
C LYS A 74 -7.12 16.61 -13.40
N GLY A 75 -7.76 17.15 -12.37
CA GLY A 75 -9.22 17.30 -12.28
C GLY A 75 -10.01 16.06 -11.83
N PHE A 76 -9.34 14.99 -11.36
CA PHE A 76 -10.05 13.85 -10.75
C PHE A 76 -10.34 14.12 -9.27
N GLU A 77 -11.41 13.53 -8.75
CA GLU A 77 -11.74 13.59 -7.33
C GLU A 77 -10.89 12.62 -6.50
N ILE A 78 -10.62 12.98 -5.25
CA ILE A 78 -10.01 12.07 -4.28
C ILE A 78 -10.85 11.92 -3.03
N ILE A 79 -10.85 10.72 -2.47
CA ILE A 79 -11.40 10.40 -1.15
C ILE A 79 -10.38 9.61 -0.34
N GLY A 80 -10.16 10.02 0.90
CA GLY A 80 -9.33 9.31 1.85
C GLY A 80 -10.06 8.12 2.48
N ILE A 81 -9.42 6.96 2.58
CA ILE A 81 -9.95 5.82 3.33
C ILE A 81 -8.94 5.41 4.40
N ASN A 82 -9.36 5.43 5.65
CA ASN A 82 -8.61 4.88 6.78
C ASN A 82 -9.37 3.69 7.38
N ILE A 83 -8.63 2.64 7.76
CA ILE A 83 -9.19 1.45 8.38
C ILE A 83 -8.57 1.30 9.78
N ASP A 84 -9.38 1.46 10.81
CA ASP A 84 -9.02 1.17 12.18
C ASP A 84 -9.21 -0.34 12.42
N LEU A 85 -8.08 -1.01 12.65
CA LEU A 85 -7.97 -2.46 12.80
C LEU A 85 -8.22 -2.96 14.24
N GLY A 86 -8.41 -2.06 15.20
CA GLY A 86 -8.53 -2.40 16.61
C GLY A 86 -7.29 -3.11 17.17
N ILE A 87 -6.11 -2.78 16.66
CA ILE A 87 -4.81 -3.16 17.22
C ILE A 87 -4.47 -2.13 18.29
N ASP A 88 -4.49 -2.55 19.55
CA ASP A 88 -4.09 -1.74 20.70
C ASP A 88 -2.81 -2.32 21.31
N MET A 89 -2.88 -3.56 21.78
CA MET A 89 -1.81 -4.24 22.53
C MET A 89 -1.17 -3.37 23.64
N GLY A 90 -1.94 -2.47 24.27
CA GLY A 90 -1.47 -1.55 25.30
C GLY A 90 -0.66 -0.36 24.77
N LYS A 91 -0.70 -0.11 23.46
CA LYS A 91 0.03 0.98 22.78
C LYS A 91 -0.89 1.95 22.04
N GLN A 92 -2.19 1.66 21.99
CA GLN A 92 -3.20 2.44 21.29
C GLN A 92 -2.83 2.68 19.82
N TYR A 93 -2.25 1.66 19.18
CA TYR A 93 -1.66 1.81 17.85
C TYR A 93 -2.69 2.27 16.81
N SER A 94 -3.84 1.59 16.72
CA SER A 94 -4.84 1.90 15.68
C SER A 94 -5.51 3.25 15.88
N SER A 95 -5.79 3.65 17.12
CA SER A 95 -6.38 4.96 17.41
C SER A 95 -5.41 6.10 17.07
N LYS A 96 -4.13 6.00 17.47
CA LYS A 96 -3.09 6.95 17.07
C LYS A 96 -2.93 7.02 15.55
N SER A 97 -2.86 5.86 14.89
CA SER A 97 -2.75 5.77 13.42
C SER A 97 -3.94 6.46 12.72
N THR A 98 -5.15 6.30 13.26
CA THR A 98 -6.37 6.95 12.78
C THR A 98 -6.34 8.46 12.99
N GLU A 99 -5.85 8.92 14.14
CA GLU A 99 -5.68 10.35 14.44
C GLU A 99 -4.74 11.03 13.45
N PHE A 100 -3.60 10.41 13.15
CA PHE A 100 -2.68 10.93 12.13
C PHE A 100 -3.31 10.96 10.74
N ALA A 101 -4.08 9.93 10.36
CA ALA A 101 -4.80 9.94 9.08
C ALA A 101 -5.84 11.08 9.04
N LEU A 102 -6.65 11.23 10.09
CA LEU A 102 -7.66 12.29 10.23
C LEU A 102 -7.03 13.68 10.10
N LYS A 103 -5.96 13.94 10.85
CA LYS A 103 -5.25 15.23 10.81
C LYS A 103 -4.79 15.58 9.39
N ASN A 104 -4.30 14.60 8.63
CA ASN A 104 -3.90 14.84 7.24
C ASN A 104 -5.10 15.09 6.31
N PHE A 105 -6.22 14.39 6.50
CA PHE A 105 -7.43 14.64 5.70
C PHE A 105 -7.96 16.05 5.93
N GLU A 106 -8.05 16.48 7.19
CA GLU A 106 -8.51 17.82 7.57
C GLU A 106 -7.56 18.90 7.08
N MET A 107 -6.25 18.73 7.30
CA MET A 107 -5.22 19.68 6.85
C MET A 107 -5.22 19.89 5.32
N LEU A 108 -5.58 18.86 4.55
CA LEU A 108 -5.62 18.90 3.09
C LEU A 108 -7.03 19.18 2.52
N GLY A 109 -8.05 19.29 3.38
CA GLY A 109 -9.44 19.46 2.96
C GLY A 109 -9.95 18.30 2.08
N VAL A 110 -9.45 17.08 2.30
CA VAL A 110 -9.82 15.89 1.53
C VAL A 110 -10.99 15.20 2.21
N LYS A 111 -12.08 14.90 1.47
CA LYS A 111 -13.18 14.07 1.99
C LYS A 111 -12.66 12.71 2.39
N TYR A 112 -13.18 12.11 3.47
CA TYR A 112 -12.66 10.86 3.98
C TYR A 112 -13.71 9.93 4.60
N ARG A 113 -13.35 8.65 4.68
CA ARG A 113 -14.09 7.60 5.38
C ARG A 113 -13.17 6.88 6.37
N ILE A 114 -13.54 6.90 7.65
CA ILE A 114 -12.89 6.11 8.70
C ILE A 114 -13.74 4.88 8.97
N VAL A 115 -13.13 3.70 8.88
CA VAL A 115 -13.81 2.42 9.03
C VAL A 115 -13.23 1.64 10.18
N ARG A 116 -14.01 1.51 11.26
CA ARG A 116 -13.64 0.70 12.43
C ARG A 116 -14.11 -0.73 12.23
N ILE A 117 -13.18 -1.67 12.08
CA ILE A 117 -13.55 -3.07 11.76
C ILE A 117 -14.37 -3.73 12.88
N LYS A 118 -14.17 -3.33 14.14
CA LYS A 118 -14.95 -3.85 15.26
C LYS A 118 -16.43 -3.51 15.11
N GLN A 119 -16.74 -2.26 14.76
CA GLN A 119 -18.11 -1.79 14.56
C GLN A 119 -18.71 -2.39 13.29
N ARG A 120 -17.92 -2.47 12.22
CA ARG A 120 -18.43 -2.91 10.92
C ARG A 120 -18.58 -4.43 10.78
N TYR A 121 -17.68 -5.20 11.38
CA TYR A 121 -17.61 -6.66 11.20
C TYR A 121 -17.71 -7.46 12.51
N GLY A 122 -17.72 -6.81 13.67
CA GLY A 122 -17.90 -7.45 14.98
C GLY A 122 -16.61 -7.91 15.67
N PHE A 123 -15.44 -7.71 15.05
CA PHE A 123 -14.16 -8.18 15.62
C PHE A 123 -12.98 -7.23 15.34
N THR A 124 -11.92 -7.34 16.15
CA THR A 124 -10.61 -6.68 15.92
C THR A 124 -9.54 -7.66 15.42
N ILE A 125 -8.43 -7.13 14.90
CA ILE A 125 -7.27 -7.97 14.54
C ILE A 125 -6.64 -8.62 15.79
N ASP A 126 -6.62 -7.94 16.92
CA ASP A 126 -6.13 -8.50 18.19
C ASP A 126 -6.97 -9.71 18.62
N GLU A 127 -8.30 -9.62 18.53
CA GLU A 127 -9.19 -10.77 18.81
C GLU A 127 -8.97 -11.91 17.79
N ALA A 128 -8.81 -11.58 16.51
CA ALA A 128 -8.61 -12.56 15.45
C ALA A 128 -7.33 -13.37 15.60
N LYS A 129 -6.27 -12.77 16.15
CA LYS A 129 -4.99 -13.45 16.43
C LYS A 129 -5.16 -14.71 17.28
N HIS A 130 -6.07 -14.70 18.25
CA HIS A 130 -6.26 -15.82 19.18
C HIS A 130 -7.20 -16.91 18.64
N LYS A 131 -8.11 -16.57 17.72
CA LYS A 131 -9.13 -17.50 17.19
C LYS A 131 -8.83 -18.05 15.80
N ILE A 132 -8.03 -17.34 15.00
CA ILE A 132 -7.69 -17.74 13.63
C ILE A 132 -6.33 -18.44 13.61
N ARG A 133 -6.30 -19.69 13.11
CA ARG A 133 -5.05 -20.45 12.89
C ARG A 133 -4.36 -20.00 11.60
N ARG A 134 -4.01 -18.71 11.54
CA ARG A 134 -3.31 -18.06 10.43
C ARG A 134 -2.40 -16.98 11.01
N PRO A 135 -1.22 -16.71 10.44
CA PRO A 135 -0.40 -15.58 10.87
C PRO A 135 -1.22 -14.28 10.89
N VAL A 136 -1.15 -13.54 12.00
CA VAL A 136 -1.99 -12.34 12.23
C VAL A 136 -1.82 -11.30 11.12
N CYS A 137 -0.60 -11.11 10.59
CA CYS A 137 -0.34 -10.20 9.48
C CYS A 137 -1.03 -10.64 8.18
N SER A 138 -1.18 -11.94 7.95
CA SER A 138 -1.90 -12.48 6.79
C SER A 138 -3.41 -12.24 6.91
N THR A 139 -3.98 -12.44 8.11
CA THR A 139 -5.40 -12.11 8.42
C THR A 139 -5.65 -10.61 8.30
N CYS A 140 -4.75 -9.78 8.85
CA CYS A 140 -4.80 -8.32 8.73
C CYS A 140 -4.77 -7.87 7.26
N GLY A 141 -3.86 -8.41 6.45
CA GLY A 141 -3.79 -8.12 5.02
C GLY A 141 -5.07 -8.48 4.27
N LEU A 142 -5.68 -9.64 4.58
CA LEU A 142 -6.97 -10.05 4.01
C LEU A 142 -8.08 -9.07 4.36
N VAL A 143 -8.23 -8.72 5.65
CA VAL A 143 -9.27 -7.80 6.12
C VAL A 143 -9.08 -6.41 5.50
N LYS A 144 -7.86 -5.88 5.45
CA LYS A 144 -7.57 -4.59 4.82
C LYS A 144 -7.97 -4.56 3.35
N ARG A 145 -7.54 -5.56 2.55
CA ARG A 145 -7.85 -5.61 1.11
C ARG A 145 -9.34 -5.71 0.84
N TYR A 146 -10.05 -6.56 1.58
CA TYR A 146 -11.50 -6.68 1.49
C TYR A 146 -12.18 -5.34 1.82
N THR A 147 -11.89 -4.79 3.00
CA THR A 147 -12.52 -3.56 3.50
C THR A 147 -12.26 -2.38 2.57
N LEU A 148 -11.01 -2.21 2.13
CA LEU A 148 -10.64 -1.11 1.25
C LEU A 148 -11.35 -1.19 -0.11
N THR A 149 -11.50 -2.40 -0.65
CA THR A 149 -12.22 -2.60 -1.92
C THR A 149 -13.71 -2.34 -1.74
N GLU A 150 -14.29 -2.84 -0.65
CA GLU A 150 -15.70 -2.61 -0.32
C GLU A 150 -16.03 -1.13 -0.18
N ILE A 151 -15.24 -0.40 0.59
CA ILE A 151 -15.50 1.01 0.88
C ILE A 151 -15.21 1.88 -0.34
N ALA A 152 -14.21 1.56 -1.15
CA ALA A 152 -13.98 2.26 -2.40
C ALA A 152 -15.16 2.11 -3.37
N GLU A 153 -15.77 0.92 -3.45
CA GLU A 153 -16.96 0.69 -4.27
C GLU A 153 -18.20 1.42 -3.73
N GLU A 154 -18.41 1.44 -2.41
CA GLU A 154 -19.49 2.20 -1.76
C GLU A 154 -19.38 3.70 -2.03
N GLU A 155 -18.15 4.21 -2.06
CA GLU A 155 -17.84 5.61 -2.35
C GLU A 155 -17.80 5.91 -3.86
N GLY A 156 -18.04 4.92 -4.72
CA GLY A 156 -18.04 5.08 -6.19
C GLY A 156 -16.66 5.45 -6.76
N ALA A 157 -15.57 5.01 -6.14
CA ALA A 157 -14.22 5.21 -6.64
C ALA A 157 -13.88 4.20 -7.75
N ASP A 158 -13.23 4.66 -8.82
CA ASP A 158 -12.76 3.83 -9.94
C ASP A 158 -11.43 3.16 -9.60
N THR A 159 -10.66 3.77 -8.70
CA THR A 159 -9.27 3.40 -8.43
C THR A 159 -8.95 3.54 -6.95
N ILE A 160 -8.23 2.56 -6.40
CA ILE A 160 -7.57 2.62 -5.10
C ILE A 160 -6.08 2.85 -5.31
N VAL A 161 -5.50 3.80 -4.58
CA VAL A 161 -4.04 3.98 -4.51
C VAL A 161 -3.53 3.60 -3.13
N THR A 162 -2.35 2.99 -3.09
CA THR A 162 -1.67 2.58 -1.85
C THR A 162 -0.22 3.04 -1.82
N GLY A 163 0.28 3.32 -0.62
CA GLY A 163 1.63 3.87 -0.40
C GLY A 163 2.78 2.86 -0.46
N HIS A 164 2.68 1.78 -1.25
CA HIS A 164 3.79 0.83 -1.38
C HIS A 164 4.96 1.49 -2.13
N ASN A 165 6.11 1.56 -1.49
CA ASN A 165 7.30 2.26 -2.00
C ASN A 165 8.31 1.29 -2.66
N LEU A 166 9.43 1.81 -3.17
CA LEU A 166 10.46 1.02 -3.82
C LEU A 166 11.03 -0.10 -2.92
N ASN A 167 11.30 0.22 -1.66
CA ASN A 167 11.86 -0.73 -0.70
C ASN A 167 10.89 -1.89 -0.44
N ASP A 168 9.58 -1.61 -0.30
CA ASP A 168 8.55 -2.64 -0.14
C ASP A 168 8.48 -3.56 -1.37
N MET A 169 8.55 -2.98 -2.57
CA MET A 169 8.51 -3.72 -3.83
C MET A 169 9.74 -4.61 -4.00
N ALA A 170 10.93 -4.08 -3.73
CA ALA A 170 12.18 -4.84 -3.79
C ALA A 170 12.18 -5.99 -2.78
N GLN A 171 11.75 -5.75 -1.54
CA GLN A 171 11.64 -6.77 -0.50
C GLN A 171 10.68 -7.90 -0.90
N PHE A 172 9.51 -7.55 -1.44
CA PHE A 172 8.53 -8.52 -1.92
C PHE A 172 9.11 -9.39 -3.05
N ILE A 173 9.75 -8.76 -4.05
CA ILE A 173 10.34 -9.47 -5.19
C ILE A 173 11.43 -10.44 -4.72
N MET A 174 12.36 -9.98 -3.88
CA MET A 174 13.45 -10.82 -3.38
C MET A 174 12.95 -11.96 -2.50
N THR A 175 11.95 -11.72 -1.67
CA THR A 175 11.28 -12.78 -0.90
C THR A 175 10.67 -13.82 -1.83
N GLY A 176 9.94 -13.37 -2.85
CA GLY A 176 9.28 -14.28 -3.79
C GLY A 176 10.29 -15.14 -4.56
N TYR A 177 11.45 -14.60 -4.91
CA TYR A 177 12.54 -15.39 -5.50
C TYR A 177 13.10 -16.42 -4.53
N PHE A 178 13.35 -16.04 -3.28
CA PHE A 178 13.91 -16.94 -2.27
C PHE A 178 12.96 -18.12 -1.97
N ASN A 179 11.66 -17.86 -1.90
CA ASN A 179 10.65 -18.88 -1.59
C ASN A 179 10.18 -19.67 -2.82
N GLY A 180 10.46 -19.21 -4.05
CA GLY A 180 9.89 -19.78 -5.25
C GLY A 180 8.39 -19.46 -5.45
N ASP A 181 7.92 -18.33 -4.90
CA ASP A 181 6.51 -17.90 -4.94
C ASP A 181 6.13 -17.29 -6.32
N VAL A 182 6.33 -18.05 -7.39
CA VAL A 182 6.23 -17.55 -8.78
C VAL A 182 4.86 -16.97 -9.11
N ARG A 183 3.77 -17.53 -8.55
CA ARG A 183 2.42 -17.00 -8.75
C ARG A 183 2.20 -15.65 -8.09
N ASP A 184 2.78 -15.42 -6.92
CA ASP A 184 2.67 -14.14 -6.22
C ASP A 184 3.52 -13.07 -6.92
N LEU A 185 4.69 -13.45 -7.43
CA LEU A 185 5.50 -12.61 -8.32
C LEU A 185 4.73 -12.25 -9.60
N ALA A 186 4.07 -13.21 -10.24
CA ALA A 186 3.26 -12.98 -11.43
C ALA A 186 2.07 -12.03 -11.17
N ARG A 187 1.51 -12.05 -9.95
CA ARG A 187 0.41 -11.16 -9.52
C ARG A 187 0.89 -9.77 -9.06
N LEU A 188 2.19 -9.56 -8.88
CA LEU A 188 2.73 -8.27 -8.44
C LEU A 188 2.67 -7.25 -9.57
N ASP A 189 1.59 -6.48 -9.63
CA ASP A 189 1.43 -5.41 -10.60
C ASP A 189 1.52 -4.02 -9.94
N ILE A 190 1.81 -2.99 -10.75
CA ILE A 190 1.75 -1.56 -10.37
C ILE A 190 0.39 -0.95 -10.68
N ILE A 191 -0.31 -1.52 -11.66
CA ILE A 191 -1.69 -1.20 -12.04
C ILE A 191 -2.40 -2.55 -12.15
N THR A 192 -3.14 -2.93 -11.10
CA THR A 192 -3.94 -4.14 -11.10
C THR A 192 -5.36 -3.77 -11.54
N PRO A 193 -5.80 -4.17 -12.75
CA PRO A 193 -7.17 -3.95 -13.16
C PRO A 193 -8.15 -4.67 -12.22
N PRO A 194 -9.43 -4.30 -12.22
CA PRO A 194 -10.43 -4.99 -11.41
C PRO A 194 -10.45 -6.47 -11.75
N GLU A 195 -10.33 -7.32 -10.72
CA GLU A 195 -10.60 -8.75 -10.87
C GLU A 195 -12.07 -8.95 -11.27
N LYS A 196 -12.38 -10.07 -11.95
CA LYS A 196 -13.75 -10.37 -12.40
C LYS A 196 -14.74 -10.27 -11.24
N GLY A 197 -15.75 -9.41 -11.39
CA GLY A 197 -16.78 -9.14 -10.37
C GLY A 197 -16.43 -8.05 -9.34
N TYR A 198 -15.25 -7.41 -9.44
CA TYR A 198 -14.92 -6.16 -8.77
C TYR A 198 -14.90 -5.00 -9.76
N LYS A 199 -15.01 -3.77 -9.26
CA LYS A 199 -15.06 -2.56 -10.12
C LYS A 199 -13.82 -1.68 -10.03
N VAL A 200 -12.95 -1.93 -9.07
CA VAL A 200 -11.91 -0.96 -8.67
C VAL A 200 -10.52 -1.41 -9.09
N THR A 201 -9.82 -0.53 -9.82
CA THR A 201 -8.41 -0.70 -10.18
C THR A 201 -7.53 -0.41 -8.97
N LYS A 202 -6.43 -1.14 -8.77
CA LYS A 202 -5.47 -0.85 -7.68
C LYS A 202 -4.16 -0.36 -8.26
N VAL A 203 -3.63 0.74 -7.73
CA VAL A 203 -2.43 1.38 -8.24
C VAL A 203 -1.42 1.63 -7.10
N LYS A 204 -0.13 1.53 -7.42
CA LYS A 204 1.00 1.80 -6.49
C LYS A 204 1.89 2.94 -7.02
N PRO A 205 1.52 4.21 -6.81
CA PRO A 205 2.24 5.34 -7.40
C PRO A 205 3.68 5.51 -6.91
N LEU A 206 3.99 5.05 -5.69
CA LEU A 206 5.30 5.20 -5.06
C LEU A 206 6.28 4.06 -5.37
N PHE A 207 5.95 3.12 -6.26
CA PHE A 207 6.73 1.90 -6.47
C PHE A 207 8.20 2.11 -6.94
N LEU A 208 8.56 3.30 -7.44
CA LEU A 208 9.94 3.71 -7.79
C LEU A 208 10.46 4.89 -6.94
N THR A 209 9.86 5.10 -5.77
CA THR A 209 10.24 6.14 -4.82
C THR A 209 10.84 5.51 -3.58
N TYR A 210 12.04 5.94 -3.17
CA TYR A 210 12.70 5.38 -2.00
C TYR A 210 11.99 5.79 -0.72
N GLU A 211 11.97 4.90 0.26
CA GLU A 211 11.42 5.18 1.59
C GLU A 211 12.10 6.37 2.27
N LYS A 212 13.43 6.51 2.13
CA LYS A 212 14.20 7.64 2.67
C LYS A 212 13.80 8.97 2.05
N GLU A 213 13.49 8.98 0.75
CA GLU A 213 13.04 10.17 0.04
C GLU A 213 11.63 10.55 0.51
N ILE A 214 10.74 9.57 0.65
CA ILE A 214 9.38 9.76 1.21
C ILE A 214 9.47 10.36 2.61
N LEU A 215 10.30 9.78 3.48
CA LEU A 215 10.50 10.29 4.84
C LEU A 215 11.04 11.73 4.82
N THR A 216 12.06 12.00 4.00
CA THR A 216 12.63 13.36 3.89
C THR A 216 11.57 14.35 3.41
N TYR A 217 10.75 13.97 2.42
CA TYR A 217 9.66 14.80 1.91
C TYR A 217 8.62 15.09 2.98
N ALA A 218 8.18 14.06 3.73
CA ALA A 218 7.25 14.23 4.84
C ALA A 218 7.77 15.21 5.89
N LEU A 219 9.05 15.08 6.29
CA LEU A 219 9.68 15.94 7.27
C LEU A 219 9.79 17.40 6.80
N VAL A 220 10.26 17.65 5.57
CA VAL A 220 10.45 19.03 5.09
C VAL A 220 9.14 19.75 4.78
N LYS A 221 8.08 19.00 4.46
CA LYS A 221 6.72 19.51 4.26
C LYS A 221 5.90 19.60 5.54
N GLY A 222 6.42 19.08 6.66
CA GLY A 222 5.71 19.06 7.94
C GLY A 222 4.47 18.15 7.93
N ILE A 223 4.48 17.09 7.13
CA ILE A 223 3.38 16.12 7.04
C ILE A 223 3.36 15.31 8.35
N PRO A 224 2.28 15.35 9.15
CA PRO A 224 2.20 14.56 10.37
C PRO A 224 2.04 13.07 10.05
N PHE A 225 2.78 12.20 10.73
CA PHE A 225 2.64 10.75 10.58
C PHE A 225 3.01 10.02 11.88
N LEU A 226 2.52 8.79 12.01
CA LEU A 226 2.85 7.91 13.12
C LEU A 226 4.26 7.32 12.92
N TYR A 227 5.14 7.55 13.90
CA TYR A 227 6.49 6.97 13.94
C TYR A 227 6.52 5.53 14.44
N ASP A 228 5.53 5.15 15.28
CA ASP A 228 5.48 3.83 15.88
C ASP A 228 5.27 2.73 14.84
N SER A 229 6.02 1.63 14.99
CA SER A 229 5.80 0.41 14.23
C SER A 229 4.68 -0.44 14.82
N CYS A 230 4.00 -1.22 13.97
CA CYS A 230 2.92 -2.10 14.42
C CYS A 230 3.44 -3.12 15.47
N PRO A 231 2.76 -3.28 16.63
CA PRO A 231 3.20 -4.19 17.69
C PRO A 231 3.28 -5.67 17.28
N HIS A 232 2.55 -6.08 16.23
CA HIS A 232 2.58 -7.45 15.73
C HIS A 232 3.78 -7.77 14.84
N THR A 233 4.47 -6.75 14.28
CA THR A 233 5.62 -6.96 13.39
C THR A 233 6.75 -7.71 14.10
N PHE A 234 7.05 -7.35 15.35
CA PHE A 234 8.15 -7.92 16.13
C PHE A 234 7.91 -9.36 16.63
N ARG A 235 6.67 -9.86 16.60
CA ARG A 235 6.30 -11.14 17.24
C ARG A 235 6.06 -12.29 16.26
N VAL A 236 6.11 -12.05 14.95
CA VAL A 236 5.75 -13.04 13.92
C VAL A 236 6.89 -13.19 12.94
N GLY A 237 7.92 -13.99 13.29
CA GLY A 237 8.90 -14.51 12.33
C GLY A 237 9.57 -13.51 11.38
N GLY A 238 9.65 -12.22 11.76
CA GLY A 238 10.12 -11.12 10.92
C GLY A 238 11.59 -11.21 10.52
N ALA A 239 12.36 -12.11 11.15
CA ALA A 239 13.79 -12.26 10.93
C ALA A 239 14.16 -12.40 9.45
N THR A 240 13.41 -13.18 8.65
CA THR A 240 13.72 -13.34 7.22
C THR A 240 13.44 -12.07 6.43
N GLN A 241 12.27 -11.45 6.65
CA GLN A 241 11.88 -10.22 5.96
C GLN A 241 12.83 -9.07 6.31
N ASP A 242 13.13 -8.89 7.58
CA ASP A 242 14.04 -7.86 8.08
C ASP A 242 15.48 -8.11 7.58
N THR A 243 15.90 -9.39 7.51
CA THR A 243 17.21 -9.75 6.95
C THR A 243 17.28 -9.43 5.46
N ILE A 244 16.26 -9.78 4.67
CA ILE A 244 16.19 -9.43 3.25
C ILE A 244 16.26 -7.92 3.06
N ARG A 245 15.51 -7.16 3.86
CA ARG A 245 15.52 -5.69 3.82
C ARG A 245 16.91 -5.12 4.10
N ARG A 246 17.57 -5.57 5.17
CA ARG A 246 18.94 -5.15 5.48
C ARG A 246 19.92 -5.50 4.36
N LYS A 247 19.81 -6.69 3.76
CA LYS A 247 20.67 -7.09 2.63
C LYS A 247 20.41 -6.25 1.37
N LEU A 248 19.16 -5.86 1.11
CA LEU A 248 18.84 -4.92 0.04
C LEU A 248 19.46 -3.53 0.30
N GLU A 249 19.44 -3.06 1.55
CA GLU A 249 20.07 -1.80 1.94
C GLU A 249 21.60 -1.84 1.78
N GLU A 250 22.25 -2.94 2.20
CA GLU A 250 23.69 -3.16 1.97
C GLU A 250 24.05 -3.14 0.47
N LEU A 251 23.23 -3.80 -0.37
CA LEU A 251 23.44 -3.80 -1.83
C LEU A 251 23.22 -2.42 -2.45
N GLU A 252 22.23 -1.66 -1.98
CA GLU A 252 21.96 -0.30 -2.45
C GLU A 252 23.08 0.67 -2.08
N GLU A 253 23.71 0.51 -0.92
CA GLU A 253 24.87 1.29 -0.52
C GLU A 253 26.09 0.99 -1.40
N ALA A 254 26.33 -0.29 -1.71
CA ALA A 254 27.41 -0.71 -2.58
C ALA A 254 27.17 -0.34 -4.05
N ILE A 255 25.91 -0.42 -4.50
CA ILE A 255 25.50 -0.20 -5.89
C ILE A 255 24.29 0.76 -5.90
N PRO A 256 24.53 2.08 -5.89
CA PRO A 256 23.46 3.08 -5.98
C PRO A 256 22.52 2.84 -7.17
N GLY A 257 21.22 2.69 -6.90
CA GLY A 257 20.21 2.41 -7.91
C GLY A 257 19.89 0.91 -8.09
N TYR A 258 20.48 0.02 -7.29
CA TYR A 258 20.23 -1.42 -7.35
C TYR A 258 18.73 -1.76 -7.25
N MET A 259 18.04 -1.25 -6.23
CA MET A 259 16.60 -1.50 -6.03
C MET A 259 15.76 -0.91 -7.17
N LEU A 260 16.10 0.28 -7.67
CA LEU A 260 15.42 0.87 -8.84
C LEU A 260 15.52 -0.06 -10.04
N MET A 261 16.73 -0.52 -10.37
CA MET A 261 16.95 -1.43 -11.49
C MET A 261 16.24 -2.77 -11.29
N LEU A 262 16.27 -3.32 -10.08
CA LEU A 262 15.57 -4.56 -9.74
C LEU A 262 14.07 -4.43 -9.98
N VAL A 263 13.42 -3.43 -9.39
CA VAL A 263 11.97 -3.25 -9.46
C VAL A 263 11.54 -2.84 -10.87
N GLU A 264 12.24 -1.90 -11.51
CA GLU A 264 11.87 -1.43 -12.84
C GLU A 264 12.02 -2.53 -13.90
N ASN A 265 13.11 -3.31 -13.87
CA ASN A 265 13.26 -4.44 -14.79
C ASN A 265 12.27 -5.56 -14.48
N PHE A 266 11.98 -5.81 -13.21
CA PHE A 266 10.96 -6.80 -12.84
C PHE A 266 9.61 -6.43 -13.43
N ILE A 267 9.11 -5.22 -13.15
CA ILE A 267 7.79 -4.76 -13.61
C ILE A 267 7.72 -4.68 -15.14
N ASN A 268 8.76 -4.17 -15.81
CA ASN A 268 8.69 -3.94 -17.25
C ASN A 268 8.97 -5.19 -18.09
N LYS A 269 9.70 -6.19 -17.57
CA LYS A 269 10.21 -7.32 -18.37
C LYS A 269 9.85 -8.69 -17.79
N ILE A 270 10.10 -8.90 -16.49
CA ILE A 270 9.97 -10.23 -15.88
C ILE A 270 8.51 -10.53 -15.56
N GLN A 271 7.82 -9.61 -14.92
CA GLN A 271 6.46 -9.81 -14.47
C GLN A 271 5.47 -10.09 -15.62
N PRO A 272 5.52 -9.38 -16.78
CA PRO A 272 4.66 -9.71 -17.91
C PRO A 272 4.84 -11.15 -18.40
N ALA A 273 6.09 -11.64 -18.50
CA ALA A 273 6.39 -13.01 -18.89
C ALA A 273 5.90 -14.04 -17.85
N LEU A 274 6.02 -13.73 -16.55
CA LEU A 274 5.46 -14.57 -15.49
C LEU A 274 3.94 -14.57 -15.52
N LYS A 275 3.31 -13.41 -15.75
CA LYS A 275 1.86 -13.26 -15.83
C LYS A 275 1.29 -14.11 -16.96
N GLU A 276 1.85 -14.01 -18.15
CA GLU A 276 1.44 -14.82 -19.31
C GLU A 276 1.53 -16.34 -19.03
N LYS A 277 2.61 -16.79 -18.41
CA LYS A 277 2.84 -18.22 -18.16
C LYS A 277 2.01 -18.79 -17.00
N TYR A 278 1.87 -18.03 -15.91
CA TYR A 278 1.35 -18.54 -14.63
C TYR A 278 -0.03 -18.02 -14.26
N ILE A 279 -0.49 -16.92 -14.87
CA ILE A 279 -1.82 -16.36 -14.62
C ILE A 279 -2.71 -16.69 -15.80
N LYS A 280 -3.50 -17.75 -15.63
CA LYS A 280 -4.57 -18.10 -16.56
C LYS A 280 -5.87 -17.45 -16.10
N GLU A 281 -6.85 -17.34 -16.99
CA GLU A 281 -8.21 -17.00 -16.56
C GLU A 281 -8.67 -18.05 -15.54
N GLU A 282 -8.80 -17.60 -14.29
CA GLU A 282 -9.33 -18.44 -13.21
C GLU A 282 -10.86 -18.35 -13.25
N GLU A 283 -11.53 -19.49 -13.32
CA GLU A 283 -12.94 -19.54 -13.00
C GLU A 283 -13.15 -19.06 -11.55
N ILE A 284 -14.18 -18.24 -11.35
CA ILE A 284 -14.53 -17.71 -10.04
C ILE A 284 -15.88 -18.28 -9.60
N SER A 285 -16.06 -18.37 -8.29
CA SER A 285 -17.37 -18.52 -7.66
C SER A 285 -17.73 -17.23 -6.94
N TYR A 286 -18.99 -17.09 -6.54
CA TYR A 286 -19.45 -15.95 -5.75
C TYR A 286 -19.76 -16.40 -4.33
N CYS A 287 -19.30 -15.63 -3.35
CA CYS A 287 -19.52 -15.94 -1.95
C CYS A 287 -21.01 -15.86 -1.60
N LYS A 288 -21.57 -16.91 -1.02
CA LYS A 288 -22.98 -16.97 -0.59
C LYS A 288 -23.37 -15.96 0.51
N ILE A 289 -22.40 -15.26 1.09
CA ILE A 289 -22.61 -14.33 2.23
C ILE A 289 -22.54 -12.88 1.76
N CYS A 290 -21.49 -12.51 1.05
CA CYS A 290 -21.27 -11.13 0.63
C CYS A 290 -21.44 -10.90 -0.87
N GLY A 291 -21.71 -11.95 -1.65
CA GLY A 291 -21.85 -11.88 -3.10
C GLY A 291 -20.55 -11.57 -3.86
N ARG A 292 -19.40 -11.43 -3.16
CA ARG A 292 -18.13 -11.07 -3.80
C ARG A 292 -17.41 -12.28 -4.42
N PRO A 293 -16.59 -12.07 -5.45
CA PRO A 293 -15.80 -13.12 -6.08
C PRO A 293 -14.90 -13.87 -5.09
N THR A 294 -14.77 -15.17 -5.30
CA THR A 294 -13.90 -16.08 -4.57
C THR A 294 -13.37 -17.16 -5.51
N THR A 295 -12.33 -17.87 -5.10
CA THR A 295 -11.77 -19.01 -5.85
C THR A 295 -12.86 -20.01 -6.22
N LYS A 296 -12.74 -20.65 -7.39
CA LYS A 296 -13.61 -21.74 -7.85
C LYS A 296 -13.90 -22.75 -6.74
N ASP A 297 -15.12 -23.27 -6.71
CA ASP A 297 -15.63 -24.31 -5.80
C ASP A 297 -15.70 -23.88 -4.32
N ARG A 298 -15.41 -22.61 -4.04
CA ARG A 298 -15.50 -22.06 -2.69
C ARG A 298 -16.81 -21.32 -2.49
N GLU A 299 -17.65 -21.81 -1.59
CA GLU A 299 -18.94 -21.18 -1.28
C GLU A 299 -18.81 -19.89 -0.45
N ILE A 300 -17.80 -19.84 0.43
CA ILE A 300 -17.57 -18.73 1.35
C ILE A 300 -16.16 -18.17 1.16
N CYS A 301 -16.04 -16.89 0.80
CA CYS A 301 -14.75 -16.23 0.62
C CYS A 301 -13.92 -16.21 1.93
N SER A 302 -12.60 -16.05 1.79
CA SER A 302 -11.68 -16.01 2.94
C SER A 302 -12.07 -15.00 4.02
N PHE A 303 -12.55 -13.83 3.61
CA PHE A 303 -12.94 -12.80 4.55
C PHE A 303 -14.17 -13.21 5.37
N CYS A 304 -15.25 -13.66 4.71
CA CYS A 304 -16.45 -14.09 5.39
C CYS A 304 -16.21 -15.33 6.27
N ALA A 305 -15.34 -16.26 5.85
CA ALA A 305 -14.95 -17.40 6.68
C ALA A 305 -14.28 -16.95 8.00
N VAL A 306 -13.39 -15.94 7.94
CA VAL A 306 -12.80 -15.32 9.14
C VAL A 306 -13.88 -14.66 9.97
N ARG A 307 -14.75 -13.83 9.35
CA ARG A 307 -15.82 -13.11 10.05
C ARG A 307 -16.76 -14.05 10.81
N LEU A 308 -17.25 -15.11 10.17
CA LEU A 308 -18.14 -16.09 10.81
C LEU A 308 -17.49 -16.76 12.01
N LYS A 309 -16.23 -17.17 11.87
CA LYS A 309 -15.48 -17.76 12.97
C LYS A 309 -15.30 -16.79 14.14
N MET A 310 -15.19 -15.49 13.86
CA MET A 310 -15.05 -14.46 14.89
C MET A 310 -16.38 -14.12 15.58
N THR A 311 -17.48 -14.06 14.84
CA THR A 311 -18.79 -13.67 15.36
C THR A 311 -19.62 -14.83 15.89
N GLY A 312 -19.23 -16.08 15.62
CA GLY A 312 -19.98 -17.27 16.02
C GLY A 312 -21.29 -17.46 15.26
N GLN A 313 -21.52 -16.70 14.18
CA GLN A 313 -22.71 -16.84 13.35
C GLN A 313 -22.63 -18.14 12.54
N THR A 314 -23.65 -18.99 12.68
CA THR A 314 -23.91 -20.11 11.77
C THR A 314 -24.80 -19.61 10.64
N ILE A 315 -24.37 -19.81 9.39
CA ILE A 315 -25.22 -19.56 8.23
C ILE A 315 -25.79 -20.90 7.80
N ASN A 316 -27.12 -21.01 7.81
CA ASN A 316 -27.82 -22.06 7.09
C ASN A 316 -27.69 -21.75 5.60
N ILE A 317 -26.66 -22.34 4.99
CA ILE A 317 -26.52 -22.37 3.55
C ILE A 317 -27.61 -23.33 3.06
N LYS A 318 -28.76 -22.79 2.65
CA LYS A 318 -29.73 -23.55 1.85
C LYS A 318 -29.14 -23.84 0.47
#